data_AF-A0A956HNA7-F1
#
_entry.id   AF-A0A956HNA7-F1
#
_cell.length_a   1.000
_cell.length_b   1.000
_cell.length_c   1.000
_cell.angle_alpha   90.00
_cell.angle_beta   90.00
_cell.angle_gamma   90.00
#
_symmetry.space_group_name_H-M   'P 1'
#
loop_
_entity.id
_entity.type
_entity.pdbx_description
1 polymer ?
#
loop_
_entity_poly.entity_id
_entity_poly.type
_entity_poly.pdbx_seq_one_letter_code
_entity_poly.pdbx_strand_id
1 'polypeptide(L)'
;MSKVLIVLEYAGGDIKSASLPGITCGQQIAAHDGGSLHLLVLGADPSAAAQAAARAGFGAAAVHTLADAALEPFTAEAWGDAIVHAARSIGATHVGGT
;
A
#
# COMPACT_ATOMS: atom_id res chain seq x y z
N MET A 1 -1.52 14.05 12.78
CA MET A 1 -1.35 14.24 11.33
C MET A 1 -1.97 13.06 10.62
N SER A 2 -2.71 13.26 9.53
CA SER A 2 -3.34 12.16 8.79
C SER A 2 -2.30 11.28 8.11
N LYS A 3 -2.55 9.97 8.06
CA LYS A 3 -1.75 9.01 7.30
C LYS A 3 -2.66 8.36 6.27
N VAL A 4 -2.38 8.62 5.00
CA VAL A 4 -3.12 8.07 3.87
C VAL A 4 -2.42 6.80 3.41
N LEU A 5 -3.04 5.65 3.61
CA LEU A 5 -2.48 4.34 3.23
C LEU A 5 -3.09 3.87 1.91
N ILE A 6 -2.26 3.68 0.89
CA ILE A 6 -2.68 3.11 -0.39
C ILE A 6 -2.13 1.69 -0.52
N VAL A 7 -3.04 0.73 -0.69
CA VAL A 7 -2.72 -0.67 -0.97
C VAL A 7 -2.37 -0.80 -2.45
N LEU A 8 -1.22 -1.42 -2.74
CA LEU A 8 -0.70 -1.58 -4.10
C LEU A 8 -0.85 -3.02 -4.57
N GLU A 9 -1.41 -3.17 -5.77
CA GLU A 9 -1.33 -4.43 -6.49
C GLU A 9 0.02 -4.54 -7.21
N TYR A 10 0.56 -5.75 -7.28
CA TYR A 10 1.80 -6.02 -8.00
C TYR A 10 1.72 -7.35 -8.76
N ALA A 11 2.54 -7.48 -9.79
CA ALA A 11 2.73 -8.71 -10.53
C ALA A 11 4.17 -8.75 -11.06
N GLY A 12 4.79 -9.93 -11.04
CA GLY A 12 6.16 -10.08 -11.55
C GLY A 12 7.21 -9.23 -10.82
N GLY A 13 6.96 -8.87 -9.56
CA GLY A 13 7.87 -8.05 -8.75
C GLY A 13 7.79 -6.53 -9.01
N ASP A 14 6.82 -6.06 -9.80
CA ASP A 14 6.59 -4.63 -10.06
C ASP A 14 5.13 -4.23 -9.79
N ILE A 15 4.91 -2.95 -9.49
CA ILE A 15 3.59 -2.40 -9.18
C ILE A 15 2.74 -2.34 -10.45
N LYS A 16 1.51 -2.80 -10.39
CA LYS A 16 0.59 -2.72 -11.53
C LYS A 16 0.20 -1.27 -11.78
N SER A 17 0.10 -0.90 -13.06
CA SER A 17 -0.37 0.44 -13.47
C SER A 17 -1.75 0.79 -12.92
N ALA A 18 -2.57 -0.23 -12.64
CA ALA A 18 -3.85 -0.11 -11.98
C ALA A 18 -3.77 0.65 -10.65
N SER A 19 -2.65 0.58 -9.91
CA SER A 19 -2.48 1.25 -8.62
C SER A 19 -2.06 2.72 -8.70
N LEU A 20 -1.63 3.22 -9.87
CA LEU A 20 -1.16 4.60 -10.04
C LEU A 20 -2.24 5.68 -9.75
N PRO A 21 -3.52 5.50 -10.15
CA PRO A 21 -4.58 6.43 -9.78
C PRO A 21 -4.81 6.48 -8.26
N GLY A 22 -4.74 5.33 -7.58
CA GLY A 22 -4.85 5.27 -6.11
C GLY A 22 -3.74 6.04 -5.41
N ILE A 23 -2.50 5.92 -5.90
CA ILE A 23 -1.35 6.69 -5.42
C ILE A 23 -1.59 8.19 -5.63
N THR A 24 -1.98 8.60 -6.83
CA THR A 24 -2.25 10.01 -7.16
C THR A 24 -3.33 10.61 -6.26
N CYS A 25 -4.43 9.88 -6.05
CA CYS A 25 -5.49 10.28 -5.14
C CYS A 25 -4.95 10.42 -3.70
N GLY A 26 -4.16 9.44 -3.24
CA GLY A 26 -3.57 9.46 -1.90
C GLY A 26 -2.64 10.65 -1.68
N GLN A 27 -1.86 11.04 -2.70
CA GLN A 27 -1.03 12.25 -2.66
C GLN A 27 -1.89 13.51 -2.49
N GLN A 28 -2.99 13.62 -3.22
CA GLN A 28 -3.90 14.77 -3.15
C GLN A 28 -4.54 14.90 -1.78
N ILE A 29 -5.00 13.78 -1.20
CA ILE A 29 -5.57 13.76 0.16
C ILE A 29 -4.50 14.14 1.20
N ALA A 30 -3.31 13.55 1.11
CA ALA A 30 -2.22 13.86 2.04
C ALA A 30 -1.83 15.35 1.97
N ALA A 31 -1.74 15.92 0.77
CA ALA A 31 -1.46 17.35 0.58
C ALA A 31 -2.57 18.25 1.14
N HIS A 32 -3.84 17.90 0.90
CA HIS A 32 -4.99 18.64 1.41
C HIS A 32 -5.05 18.65 2.95
N ASP A 33 -4.80 17.51 3.58
CA ASP A 33 -4.92 17.36 5.03
C ASP A 33 -3.64 17.71 5.81
N GLY A 34 -2.56 18.08 5.11
CA GLY A 34 -1.23 18.26 5.72
C GLY A 34 -0.67 16.97 6.32
N GLY A 35 -1.02 15.82 5.75
CA GLY A 35 -0.61 14.49 6.18
C GLY A 35 0.52 13.89 5.35
N SER A 36 0.69 12.58 5.45
CA SER A 36 1.68 11.82 4.69
C SER A 36 1.05 10.66 3.92
N LEU A 37 1.54 10.44 2.69
CA LEU A 37 1.24 9.25 1.92
C LEU A 37 2.09 8.08 2.42
N HIS A 38 1.45 6.93 2.60
CA HIS A 38 2.06 5.65 2.88
C HIS A 38 1.57 4.63 1.87
N LEU A 39 2.43 3.69 1.48
CA LEU A 39 2.11 2.62 0.55
C LEU A 39 2.17 1.28 1.29
N LEU A 40 1.29 0.33 0.93
CA LEU A 40 1.30 -1.03 1.44
C LEU A 40 1.43 -2.02 0.28
N VAL A 41 2.39 -2.92 0.38
CA VAL A 41 2.56 -4.07 -0.51
C VAL A 41 2.44 -5.34 0.34
N LEU A 42 1.52 -6.23 -0.01
CA LEU A 42 1.28 -7.46 0.75
C LEU A 42 1.17 -8.68 -0.16
N GLY A 43 1.65 -9.83 0.32
CA GLY A 43 1.64 -11.10 -0.42
C GLY A 43 2.57 -12.12 0.24
N ALA A 44 2.81 -13.26 -0.41
CA ALA A 44 3.76 -14.26 0.10
C ALA A 44 5.20 -13.70 0.16
N ASP A 45 5.61 -12.98 -0.88
CA ASP A 45 6.86 -12.20 -0.91
C ASP A 45 6.65 -10.85 -1.62
N PRO A 46 6.37 -9.76 -0.88
CA PRO A 46 6.17 -8.43 -1.45
C PRO A 46 7.47 -7.66 -1.69
N SER A 47 8.64 -8.24 -1.38
CA SER A 47 9.90 -7.48 -1.24
C SER A 47 10.33 -6.79 -2.54
N ALA A 48 10.27 -7.48 -3.67
CA ALA A 48 10.65 -6.93 -4.97
C ALA A 48 9.76 -5.74 -5.37
N ALA A 49 8.44 -5.91 -5.19
CA ALA A 49 7.44 -4.88 -5.50
C ALA A 49 7.57 -3.66 -4.56
N ALA A 50 7.83 -3.87 -3.28
CA ALA A 50 8.08 -2.78 -2.34
C ALA A 50 9.33 -1.97 -2.71
N GLN A 51 10.41 -2.63 -3.14
CA GLN A 51 11.59 -1.95 -3.65
C GLN A 51 11.31 -1.19 -4.95
N ALA A 52 10.48 -1.75 -5.85
CA ALA A 52 10.05 -1.07 -7.06
C ALA A 52 9.27 0.21 -6.74
N ALA A 53 8.30 0.14 -5.82
CA ALA A 53 7.54 1.29 -5.34
C ALA A 53 8.44 2.37 -4.70
N ALA A 54 9.41 1.94 -3.88
CA ALA A 54 10.36 2.87 -3.25
C ALA A 54 11.25 3.58 -4.29
N ARG A 55 11.76 2.84 -5.29
CA ARG A 55 12.57 3.41 -6.39
C ARG A 55 11.77 4.36 -7.27
N ALA A 56 10.49 4.07 -7.51
CA ALA A 56 9.61 4.93 -8.30
C ALA A 56 9.37 6.30 -7.64
N GLY A 57 9.60 6.43 -6.33
CA GLY A 57 9.67 7.72 -5.66
C GLY A 57 8.33 8.48 -5.69
N PHE A 58 7.22 7.78 -5.47
CA PHE A 58 5.86 8.33 -5.50
C PHE A 58 5.54 9.38 -4.40
N GLY A 59 6.53 10.03 -3.79
CA GLY A 59 6.33 10.96 -2.69
C GLY A 59 5.78 10.31 -1.40
N ALA A 60 5.86 8.98 -1.30
CA ALA A 60 5.45 8.26 -0.11
C ALA A 60 6.48 8.46 1.02
N ALA A 61 5.98 8.75 2.22
CA ALA A 61 6.80 8.82 3.43
C ALA A 61 7.32 7.44 3.88
N ALA A 62 6.58 6.37 3.55
CA ALA A 62 7.05 5.00 3.73
C ALA A 62 6.36 4.03 2.77
N VAL A 63 7.08 2.96 2.41
CA VAL A 63 6.54 1.76 1.78
C VAL A 63 6.58 0.65 2.82
N HIS A 64 5.40 0.17 3.20
CA HIS A 64 5.22 -0.90 4.18
C HIS A 64 5.03 -2.24 3.47
N THR A 65 5.51 -3.30 4.10
CA THR A 65 5.32 -4.67 3.63
C THR A 65 4.59 -5.50 4.66
N LEU A 66 3.75 -6.42 4.17
CA LEU A 66 3.20 -7.51 4.99
C LEU A 66 3.39 -8.81 4.20
N ALA A 67 4.27 -9.66 4.69
CA ALA A 67 4.63 -10.92 4.05
C ALA A 67 3.99 -12.09 4.81
N ASP A 68 3.15 -12.86 4.14
CA ASP A 68 2.57 -14.10 4.68
C ASP A 68 2.20 -15.05 3.53
N ALA A 69 2.62 -16.31 3.63
CA ALA A 69 2.30 -17.33 2.64
C ALA A 69 0.78 -17.55 2.48
N ALA A 70 -0.03 -17.27 3.51
CA ALA A 70 -1.48 -17.36 3.46
C ALA A 70 -2.15 -16.30 2.56
N LEU A 71 -1.40 -15.30 2.09
CA LEU A 71 -1.89 -14.31 1.14
C LEU A 71 -1.84 -14.79 -0.31
N GLU A 72 -1.35 -16.01 -0.55
CA GLU A 72 -1.32 -16.64 -1.86
C GLU A 72 -1.86 -18.08 -1.82
N PRO A 73 -2.90 -18.42 -2.62
CA PRO A 73 -3.60 -17.55 -3.57
C PRO A 73 -4.43 -16.45 -2.88
N PHE A 74 -4.73 -15.39 -3.62
CA PHE A 74 -5.57 -14.29 -3.15
C PHE A 74 -6.93 -14.80 -2.64
N THR A 75 -7.30 -14.37 -1.43
CA THR A 75 -8.66 -14.45 -0.89
C THR A 75 -9.01 -13.11 -0.27
N ALA A 76 -10.28 -12.71 -0.40
CA ALA A 76 -10.74 -11.42 0.11
C ALA A 76 -10.63 -11.36 1.64
N GLU A 77 -10.85 -12.49 2.32
CA GLU A 77 -10.77 -12.63 3.77
C GLU A 77 -9.35 -12.44 4.28
N ALA A 78 -8.38 -13.19 3.76
CA ALA A 78 -6.98 -13.10 4.21
C ALA A 78 -6.40 -11.70 3.94
N TRP A 79 -6.69 -11.14 2.75
CA TRP A 79 -6.25 -9.80 2.40
C TRP A 79 -6.96 -8.72 3.23
N GLY A 80 -8.26 -8.85 3.46
CA GLY A 80 -9.03 -7.92 4.28
C GLY A 80 -8.48 -7.82 5.70
N ASP A 81 -8.24 -8.97 6.35
CA ASP A 81 -7.66 -9.02 7.69
C ASP A 81 -6.24 -8.42 7.73
N ALA A 82 -5.40 -8.76 6.74
CA ALA A 82 -4.05 -8.22 6.63
C ALA A 82 -4.04 -6.69 6.44
N ILE A 83 -4.93 -6.16 5.59
CA ILE A 83 -5.04 -4.71 5.35
C ILE A 83 -5.54 -4.00 6.60
N VAL A 84 -6.55 -4.53 7.29
CA VAL A 84 -7.04 -3.95 8.55
C VAL A 84 -5.95 -3.96 9.61
N HIS A 85 -5.22 -5.07 9.75
CA HIS A 85 -4.09 -5.17 10.66
C HIS A 85 -3.01 -4.12 10.36
N ALA A 86 -2.59 -3.99 9.10
CA ALA A 86 -1.60 -3.02 8.66
C ALA A 86 -2.06 -1.58 8.91
N ALA A 87 -3.29 -1.24 8.50
CA ALA A 87 -3.86 0.09 8.68
C ALA A 87 -3.90 0.51 10.15
N ARG A 88 -4.32 -0.38 11.05
CA ARG A 88 -4.33 -0.13 12.50
C ARG A 88 -2.92 0.05 13.06
N SER A 89 -1.98 -0.82 12.67
CA SER A 89 -0.60 -0.78 13.16
C SER A 89 0.13 0.50 12.71
N ILE A 90 -0.13 0.96 11.50
CA ILE A 90 0.42 2.21 10.95
C ILE A 90 -0.26 3.45 11.58
N GLY A 91 -1.51 3.31 12.04
CA GLY A 91 -2.36 4.43 12.45
C GLY A 91 -2.87 5.21 11.23
N ALA A 92 -3.25 4.50 10.17
CA ALA A 92 -3.83 5.09 8.97
C ALA A 92 -5.21 5.71 9.28
N THR A 93 -5.45 6.91 8.77
CA THR A 93 -6.73 7.61 8.91
C THR A 93 -7.56 7.57 7.62
N HIS A 94 -6.91 7.30 6.49
CA HIS A 94 -7.53 7.02 5.20
C HIS A 94 -6.90 5.75 4.64
N VAL A 95 -7.73 4.89 4.05
CA VAL A 95 -7.28 3.66 3.38
C VAL A 95 -7.91 3.63 1.99
N GLY A 96 -7.09 3.38 0.98
CA GLY A 96 -7.52 3.26 -0.41
C GLY A 96 -6.73 2.18 -1.13
N GLY A 97 -7.19 1.82 -2.32
CA GLY A 97 -6.60 0.82 -3.19
C GLY A 97 -7.29 0.87 -4.56
N THR A 98 -6.86 0.03 -5.47
CA THR A 98 -7.40 -0.09 -6.84
C THR A 98 -7.69 -1.53 -7.15
#